data_AF-A0A813QK13-F1
#
_entry.id   AF-A0A813QK13-F1
#
_cell.length_a   1.000
_cell.length_b   1.000
_cell.length_c   1.000
_cell.angle_alpha   90.00
_cell.angle_beta   90.00
_cell.angle_gamma   90.00
#
_symmetry.space_group_name_H-M   'P 1'
#
loop_
_entity.id
_entity.type
_entity.pdbx_description
1 polymer ?
#
loop_
_entity_poly.entity_id
_entity_poly.type
_entity_poly.pdbx_seq_one_letter_code
_entity_poly.pdbx_strand_id
1 'polypeptide(L)'
;MINEALSKGLPLDIIYADFAKFYGFRLKLIDWIKLFLTGRFQRVILGDSCSDWVEVDSGAPLGSVLGPILFVIFINDMLEIIINSCEAYADDTKIRSIIKNFNSIFELQSDKDRICKWCKYWPAQLKVEKCRVVHLGLNNIEFDYEMFSQKLNKSKCEKDLGIYIQNDLKWHTQLKNVTAKGNRMLGIIIKSFKNPTAEIIKLLYCSLVRPHLEYAVSSCFETTSKIQVLTETTSTFPTVTICNANFFTSEYSAQLFKNFTQNISTISNYFHYNIGDSFDKLIINCQFLTFNCKNEKYWNYFYHRLYGNCYQFISKSENLIRISRTGWESALNIILNISVANGLDGLLTSIGAYVMIHNQTISPLSADAFSVSPGIETNIGLSRQFKSLKPKPYSNCDGDTSNPNNFNTKLFNLIHSKNIGYNQKLCIDLCFQDLNIQECKCYFGGYPFIGSESISLCQSDSEIRCTESNIENYFTDSNIINNVCLKQCPLECNGMKFSKFYSFNEFINEQNNEDLNDFFNFTGTNRRQMKKDFASLNIYYETLNYEEITEKESIEFVDLLSNIGGIAGLFLGISFLSLVEIIEIGFQITNLLIQPKANQVKDIL
;
A
#
# COMPACT_ATOMS: atom_id res chain seq x y z
N MET A 1 35.54 20.59 21.16
CA MET A 1 34.55 21.64 21.49
C MET A 1 33.59 21.20 22.59
N ILE A 2 32.77 20.16 22.41
CA ILE A 2 31.74 19.75 23.40
C ILE A 2 32.33 19.18 24.71
N ASN A 3 33.34 18.33 24.65
CA ASN A 3 34.04 17.84 25.86
C ASN A 3 34.66 18.95 26.71
N GLU A 4 35.13 20.01 26.05
CA GLU A 4 35.74 21.16 26.72
C GLU A 4 34.65 22.01 27.39
N ALA A 5 33.50 22.18 26.73
CA ALA A 5 32.33 22.86 27.27
C ALA A 5 31.77 22.16 28.53
N LEU A 6 31.66 20.83 28.49
CA LEU A 6 31.22 20.01 29.63
C LEU A 6 32.22 20.06 30.80
N SER A 7 33.52 19.99 30.51
CA SER A 7 34.56 20.10 31.55
C SER A 7 34.57 21.47 32.25
N LYS A 8 34.03 22.50 31.57
CA LYS A 8 33.87 23.87 32.10
C LYS A 8 32.53 24.08 32.81
N GLY A 9 31.69 23.04 32.93
CA GLY A 9 30.38 23.12 33.59
C GLY A 9 29.33 23.95 32.84
N LEU A 10 29.44 24.07 31.51
CA LEU A 10 28.47 24.84 30.74
C LEU A 10 27.07 24.17 30.74
N PRO A 11 25.98 24.96 30.78
CA PRO A 11 24.60 24.47 30.69
C PRO A 11 24.36 23.54 29.50
N LEU A 12 23.58 22.48 29.71
CA LEU A 12 23.25 21.48 28.68
C LEU A 12 22.59 22.13 27.44
N ASP A 13 21.86 23.21 27.67
CA ASP A 13 21.16 24.03 26.67
C ASP A 13 22.11 24.69 25.65
N ILE A 14 23.33 25.05 26.07
CA ILE A 14 24.37 25.58 25.19
C ILE A 14 24.91 24.47 24.30
N ILE A 15 25.04 23.27 24.85
CA ILE A 15 25.53 22.08 24.14
C ILE A 15 24.52 21.65 23.06
N TYR A 16 23.23 21.71 23.36
CA TYR A 16 22.15 21.47 22.39
C TYR A 16 22.23 22.36 21.15
N ALA A 17 22.52 23.64 21.35
CA ALA A 17 22.61 24.57 20.24
C ALA A 17 23.86 24.36 19.37
N ASP A 18 24.98 23.96 19.97
CA ASP A 18 26.18 23.57 19.24
C ASP A 18 25.96 22.25 18.47
N PHE A 19 25.14 21.34 18.99
CA PHE A 19 24.72 20.13 18.31
C PHE A 19 23.79 20.44 17.12
N ALA A 20 22.82 21.33 17.27
CA ALA A 20 21.98 21.80 16.17
C ALA A 20 22.83 22.38 15.01
N LYS A 21 23.94 23.05 15.32
CA LYS A 21 24.90 23.53 14.31
C LYS A 21 25.54 22.39 13.51
N PHE A 22 25.77 21.23 14.12
CA PHE A 22 26.32 20.04 13.46
C PHE A 22 25.35 19.44 12.42
N TYR A 23 24.03 19.49 12.67
CA TYR A 23 23.00 19.03 11.71
C TYR A 23 22.72 20.01 10.56
N GLY A 24 23.51 21.08 10.42
CA GLY A 24 23.45 21.98 9.27
C GLY A 24 22.27 22.95 9.26
N PHE A 25 21.66 23.26 10.41
CA PHE A 25 20.62 24.27 10.48
C PHE A 25 21.13 25.67 10.09
N ARG A 26 20.25 26.50 9.51
CA ARG A 26 20.57 27.90 9.17
C ARG A 26 20.92 28.69 10.44
N LEU A 27 21.94 29.55 10.37
CA LEU A 27 22.45 30.34 11.50
C LEU A 27 21.35 31.07 12.30
N LYS A 28 20.40 31.71 11.62
CA LYS A 28 19.27 32.41 12.28
C LYS A 28 18.37 31.50 13.11
N LEU A 29 18.16 30.25 12.67
CA LEU A 29 17.37 29.27 13.41
C LEU A 29 18.13 28.80 14.66
N ILE A 30 19.45 28.63 14.54
CA ILE A 30 20.32 28.26 15.67
C ILE A 30 20.30 29.36 16.74
N ASP A 31 20.37 30.63 16.34
CA ASP A 31 20.28 31.76 17.28
C ASP A 31 18.93 31.77 18.01
N TRP A 32 17.84 31.46 17.29
CA TRP A 32 16.52 31.35 17.89
C TRP A 32 16.43 30.19 18.89
N ILE A 33 16.99 29.02 18.57
CA ILE A 33 17.07 27.87 19.50
C ILE A 33 17.93 28.22 20.73
N LYS A 34 19.05 28.93 20.55
CA LYS A 34 19.89 29.42 21.66
C LYS A 34 19.10 30.31 22.60
N LEU A 35 18.37 31.29 22.05
CA LEU A 35 17.51 32.17 22.84
C LEU A 35 16.37 31.41 23.52
N PHE A 36 15.80 30.40 22.85
CA PHE A 36 14.73 29.58 23.39
C PHE A 36 15.18 28.73 24.59
N LEU A 37 16.44 28.27 24.61
CA LEU A 37 16.95 27.40 25.66
C LEU A 37 17.68 28.16 26.79
N THR A 38 18.15 29.38 26.58
CA THR A 38 18.95 30.13 27.58
C THR A 38 18.13 31.10 28.44
N GLY A 39 18.63 31.41 29.65
CA GLY A 39 18.06 32.44 30.53
C GLY A 39 16.65 32.11 31.06
N ARG A 40 16.36 30.84 31.28
CA ARG A 40 15.03 30.36 31.67
C ARG A 40 14.90 30.29 33.20
N PHE A 41 13.73 30.68 33.69
CA PHE A 41 13.37 30.59 35.11
C PHE A 41 12.02 29.88 35.27
N GLN A 42 11.88 29.11 36.34
CA GLN A 42 10.65 28.42 36.72
C GLN A 42 10.26 28.73 38.16
N ARG A 43 8.95 28.67 38.45
CA ARG A 43 8.37 28.75 39.79
C ARG A 43 7.06 27.97 39.84
N VAL A 44 6.62 27.60 41.03
CA VAL A 44 5.33 26.92 41.26
C VAL A 44 4.30 27.93 41.74
N ILE A 45 3.09 27.89 41.16
CA ILE A 45 1.95 28.73 41.56
C ILE A 45 0.83 27.81 42.05
N LEU A 46 0.38 28.01 43.29
CA LEU A 46 -0.74 27.27 43.88
C LEU A 46 -1.76 28.28 44.42
N GLY A 47 -2.86 28.48 43.69
CA GLY A 47 -3.81 29.56 43.97
C GLY A 47 -3.12 30.92 43.87
N ASP A 48 -3.16 31.68 44.97
CA ASP A 48 -2.55 33.02 45.06
C ASP A 48 -1.09 33.01 45.57
N SER A 49 -0.55 31.83 45.91
CA SER A 49 0.82 31.69 46.41
C SER A 49 1.79 31.33 45.28
N CYS A 50 2.95 32.01 45.25
CA CYS A 50 4.03 31.75 44.29
C CYS A 50 5.31 31.37 45.05
N SER A 51 6.05 30.38 44.56
CA SER A 51 7.43 30.14 45.00
C SER A 51 8.38 31.20 44.41
N ASP A 52 9.60 31.26 44.96
CA ASP A 52 10.70 31.99 44.35
C ASP A 52 11.03 31.44 42.96
N TRP A 53 11.64 32.30 42.14
CA TRP A 53 12.15 31.92 40.82
C TRP A 53 13.43 31.09 40.97
N VAL A 54 13.49 29.99 40.23
CA VAL A 54 14.66 29.11 40.13
C VAL A 54 15.09 29.06 38.68
N GLU A 55 16.39 29.25 38.42
CA GLU A 55 16.96 29.13 37.08
C GLU A 55 16.85 27.68 36.57
N VAL A 56 16.62 27.51 35.27
CA VAL A 56 16.54 26.19 34.63
C VAL A 56 17.79 25.96 33.81
N ASP A 57 18.74 25.24 34.41
CA ASP A 57 20.08 25.02 33.83
C ASP A 57 20.11 24.02 32.67
N SER A 58 19.04 23.23 32.48
CA SER A 58 18.98 22.22 31.42
C SER A 58 17.56 21.74 31.09
N GLY A 59 17.40 21.24 29.86
CA GLY A 59 16.26 20.44 29.43
C GLY A 59 15.18 21.23 28.70
N ALA A 60 14.44 20.58 27.80
CA ALA A 60 13.43 21.23 26.99
C ALA A 60 12.28 21.81 27.85
N PRO A 61 11.73 23.00 27.52
CA PRO A 61 10.60 23.57 28.25
C PRO A 61 9.37 22.66 28.17
N LEU A 62 8.91 22.17 29.32
CA LEU A 62 7.77 21.27 29.41
C LEU A 62 6.50 21.99 28.90
N GLY A 63 5.75 21.34 28.00
CA GLY A 63 4.54 21.93 27.40
C GLY A 63 4.80 22.89 26.22
N SER A 64 6.07 23.09 25.83
CA SER A 64 6.38 23.81 24.59
C SER A 64 6.24 22.92 23.36
N VAL A 65 5.91 23.53 22.22
CA VAL A 65 5.80 22.83 20.92
C VAL A 65 7.17 22.30 20.46
N LEU A 66 8.24 23.05 20.72
CA LEU A 66 9.59 22.72 20.23
C LEU A 66 10.32 21.71 21.12
N GLY A 67 9.94 21.61 22.39
CA GLY A 67 10.62 20.76 23.36
C GLY A 67 10.74 19.29 22.96
N PRO A 68 9.65 18.61 22.54
CA PRO A 68 9.71 17.24 22.06
C PRO A 68 10.62 17.04 20.85
N ILE A 69 10.63 17.99 19.90
CA ILE A 69 11.48 17.92 18.71
C ILE A 69 12.95 17.99 19.10
N LEU A 70 13.31 18.93 19.98
CA LEU A 70 14.69 19.07 20.46
C LEU A 70 15.14 17.84 21.26
N PHE A 71 14.23 17.23 22.02
CA PHE A 71 14.52 15.98 22.73
C PHE A 71 14.75 14.80 21.78
N VAL A 72 13.96 14.68 20.71
CA VAL A 72 14.19 13.63 19.69
C VAL A 72 15.53 13.84 18.99
N ILE A 73 15.86 15.08 18.62
CA ILE A 73 17.18 15.39 18.05
C ILE A 73 18.30 14.99 19.02
N PHE A 74 18.13 15.28 20.31
CA PHE A 74 19.09 14.91 21.35
C PHE A 74 19.41 13.42 21.37
N ILE A 75 18.37 12.59 21.40
CA ILE A 75 18.49 11.18 21.76
C ILE A 75 18.81 10.31 20.54
N ASN A 76 18.70 10.85 19.32
CA ASN A 76 18.87 10.09 18.10
C ASN A 76 20.27 9.49 17.93
N ASP A 77 21.34 10.18 18.33
CA ASP A 77 22.71 9.66 18.24
C ASP A 77 22.95 8.49 19.21
N MET A 78 22.25 8.46 20.35
CA MET A 78 22.23 7.31 21.26
C MET A 78 21.64 6.07 20.59
N LEU A 79 20.71 6.21 19.65
CA LEU A 79 20.14 5.07 18.93
C LEU A 79 21.14 4.50 17.91
N GLU A 80 21.97 5.35 17.29
CA GLU A 80 22.97 4.94 16.29
C GLU A 80 24.13 4.12 16.88
N ILE A 81 24.40 4.24 18.18
CA ILE A 81 25.48 3.49 18.84
C ILE A 81 25.07 2.07 19.28
N ILE A 82 23.80 1.69 19.13
CA ILE A 82 23.27 0.38 19.56
C ILE A 82 23.34 -0.60 18.39
N ILE A 83 23.89 -1.80 18.61
CA ILE A 83 24.01 -2.83 17.55
C ILE A 83 22.75 -3.70 17.48
N ASN A 84 22.21 -4.09 18.64
CA ASN A 84 20.98 -4.87 18.66
C ASN A 84 19.77 -4.02 18.24
N SER A 85 18.64 -4.68 17.96
CA SER A 85 17.40 -4.00 17.59
C SER A 85 17.00 -3.03 18.70
N CYS A 86 16.86 -1.75 18.35
CA CYS A 86 16.48 -0.70 19.26
C CYS A 86 15.21 0.00 18.78
N GLU A 87 14.29 0.22 19.70
CA GLU A 87 13.01 0.88 19.44
C GLU A 87 12.80 1.96 20.47
N ALA A 88 12.64 3.19 20.01
CA ALA A 88 12.41 4.34 20.86
C ALA A 88 11.07 4.99 20.54
N TYR A 89 10.37 5.41 21.59
CA TYR A 89 9.18 6.23 21.50
C TYR A 89 9.25 7.31 22.58
N ALA A 90 9.48 8.55 22.17
CA ALA A 90 9.78 9.65 23.09
C ALA A 90 10.91 9.24 24.05
N ASP A 91 10.67 9.28 25.36
CA ASP A 91 11.63 8.93 26.41
C ASP A 91 11.75 7.41 26.68
N ASP A 92 10.82 6.60 26.18
CA ASP A 92 10.86 5.14 26.34
C ASP A 92 11.72 4.50 25.24
N THR A 93 12.82 3.85 25.64
CA THR A 93 13.70 3.10 24.73
C THR A 93 13.79 1.63 25.11
N LYS A 94 13.68 0.75 24.13
CA LYS A 94 13.77 -0.70 24.26
C LYS A 94 14.91 -1.22 23.40
N ILE A 95 15.63 -2.19 23.93
CA ILE A 95 16.66 -2.91 23.19
C ILE A 95 16.28 -4.39 23.24
N ARG A 96 16.22 -5.01 22.07
CA ARG A 96 15.82 -6.40 21.90
C ARG A 96 16.96 -7.17 21.25
N SER A 97 17.31 -8.31 21.84
CA SER A 97 18.31 -9.22 21.30
C SER A 97 17.81 -10.66 21.39
N ILE A 98 18.14 -11.47 20.38
CA ILE A 98 17.87 -12.90 20.36
C ILE A 98 19.07 -13.61 20.97
N ILE A 99 18.89 -14.16 22.17
CA ILE A 99 19.96 -14.83 22.89
C ILE A 99 20.12 -16.26 22.38
N LYS A 100 21.17 -16.52 21.60
CA LYS A 100 21.51 -17.85 21.05
C LYS A 100 22.70 -18.50 21.76
N ASN A 101 23.62 -17.69 22.25
CA ASN A 101 24.88 -18.12 22.87
C ASN A 101 25.42 -17.03 23.82
N PHE A 102 26.54 -17.31 24.50
CA PHE A 102 27.16 -16.33 25.39
C PHE A 102 27.57 -15.03 24.69
N ASN A 103 27.96 -15.06 23.42
CA ASN A 103 28.31 -13.84 22.68
C ASN A 103 27.13 -12.87 22.59
N SER A 104 25.93 -13.36 22.26
CA SER A 104 24.73 -12.50 22.19
C SER A 104 24.37 -11.82 23.53
N ILE A 105 24.74 -12.44 24.65
CA ILE A 105 24.58 -11.83 25.99
C ILE A 105 25.56 -10.68 26.17
N PHE A 106 26.84 -10.92 25.82
CA PHE A 106 27.87 -9.89 25.92
C PHE A 106 27.64 -8.74 24.94
N GLU A 107 27.08 -9.00 23.77
CA GLU A 107 26.66 -7.96 22.81
C GLU A 107 25.55 -7.09 23.40
N LEU A 108 24.53 -7.68 24.02
CA LEU A 108 23.46 -6.92 24.66
C LEU A 108 23.96 -6.17 25.92
N GLN A 109 24.95 -6.69 26.65
CA GLN A 109 25.64 -5.95 27.71
C GLN A 109 26.47 -4.79 27.15
N SER A 110 27.19 -5.02 26.04
CA SER A 110 27.99 -4.00 25.37
C SER A 110 27.15 -2.82 24.86
N ASP A 111 25.93 -3.07 24.36
CA ASP A 111 24.99 -2.00 23.98
C ASP A 111 24.59 -1.13 25.19
N LYS A 112 24.31 -1.76 26.34
CA LYS A 112 24.04 -1.04 27.59
C LYS A 112 25.24 -0.23 28.07
N ASP A 113 26.45 -0.78 27.95
CA ASP A 113 27.68 -0.09 28.33
C ASP A 113 27.95 1.11 27.42
N ARG A 114 27.64 0.99 26.12
CA ARG A 114 27.68 2.09 25.15
C ARG A 114 26.70 3.20 25.51
N ILE A 115 25.47 2.86 25.91
CA ILE A 115 24.50 3.84 26.42
C ILE A 115 25.01 4.50 27.71
N CYS A 116 25.56 3.74 28.65
CA CYS A 116 26.13 4.31 29.88
C CYS A 116 27.28 5.27 29.58
N LYS A 117 28.11 4.96 28.58
CA LYS A 117 29.18 5.85 28.10
C LYS A 117 28.61 7.10 27.42
N TRP A 118 27.57 6.94 26.60
CA TRP A 118 26.87 8.04 25.96
C TRP A 118 26.25 8.98 26.99
N CYS A 119 25.56 8.48 28.01
CA CYS A 119 24.99 9.28 29.10
C CYS A 119 26.05 9.97 29.99
N LYS A 120 27.30 9.49 29.99
CA LYS A 120 28.42 10.21 30.63
C LYS A 120 28.96 11.31 29.73
N TYR A 121 28.95 11.07 28.42
CA TYR A 121 29.42 12.01 27.41
C TYR A 121 28.43 13.16 27.19
N TRP A 122 27.15 12.83 27.06
CA TRP A 122 26.02 13.73 27.09
C TRP A 122 25.35 13.54 28.44
N PRO A 123 25.52 14.43 29.43
CA PRO A 123 25.14 14.20 30.83
C PRO A 123 23.61 14.08 31.00
N ALA A 124 23.08 12.95 30.57
CA ALA A 124 21.70 12.54 30.63
C ALA A 124 21.56 11.58 31.82
N GLN A 125 20.63 11.90 32.71
CA GLN A 125 20.41 11.11 33.93
C GLN A 125 19.38 10.00 33.66
N LEU A 126 19.87 8.77 33.52
CA LEU A 126 19.01 7.59 33.46
C LEU A 126 18.58 7.14 34.86
N LYS A 127 17.28 6.93 35.06
CA LYS A 127 16.75 6.31 36.27
C LYS A 127 16.84 4.80 36.17
N VAL A 128 18.04 4.25 36.41
CA VAL A 128 18.35 2.81 36.28
C VAL A 128 17.36 1.93 37.07
N GLU A 129 16.89 2.40 38.23
CA GLU A 129 15.88 1.74 39.06
C GLU A 129 14.53 1.48 38.35
N LYS A 130 14.20 2.29 37.33
CA LYS A 130 13.01 2.13 36.49
C LYS A 130 13.27 1.27 35.25
N CYS A 131 14.52 1.03 34.88
CA CYS A 131 14.87 0.18 33.75
C CYS A 131 14.63 -1.29 34.12
N ARG A 132 13.94 -2.01 33.23
CA ARG A 132 13.51 -3.40 33.47
C ARG A 132 14.06 -4.31 32.38
N VAL A 133 14.38 -5.54 32.76
CA VAL A 133 14.70 -6.62 31.82
C VAL A 133 13.55 -7.61 31.80
N VAL A 134 12.95 -7.79 30.64
CA VAL A 134 11.94 -8.84 30.40
C VAL A 134 12.60 -9.95 29.60
N HIS A 135 12.66 -11.14 30.20
CA HIS A 135 13.18 -12.33 29.55
C HIS A 135 12.04 -13.06 28.86
N LEU A 136 12.06 -13.09 27.53
CA LEU A 136 11.04 -13.77 26.72
C LEU A 136 11.55 -15.16 26.31
N GLY A 137 10.65 -16.14 26.27
CA GLY A 137 10.91 -17.51 25.80
C GLY A 137 11.27 -18.52 26.90
N LEU A 138 11.03 -19.81 26.61
CA LEU A 138 11.12 -20.91 27.58
C LEU A 138 12.55 -21.29 28.00
N ASN A 139 13.53 -21.10 27.11
CA ASN A 139 14.94 -21.50 27.32
C ASN A 139 15.85 -20.31 27.66
N ASN A 140 15.29 -19.25 28.25
CA ASN A 140 16.05 -18.07 28.62
C ASN A 140 16.84 -18.34 29.89
N ILE A 141 18.16 -18.13 29.86
CA ILE A 141 19.03 -18.33 31.04
C ILE A 141 18.86 -17.25 32.13
N GLU A 142 18.00 -16.27 31.89
CA GLU A 142 17.75 -15.13 32.78
C GLU A 142 19.04 -14.43 33.22
N PHE A 143 19.91 -14.08 32.27
CA PHE A 143 21.17 -13.41 32.57
C PHE A 143 20.96 -12.07 33.28
N ASP A 144 21.83 -11.77 34.24
CA ASP A 144 21.81 -10.52 34.99
C ASP A 144 22.58 -9.43 34.26
N TYR A 145 21.86 -8.40 33.84
CA TYR A 145 22.45 -7.26 33.14
C TYR A 145 22.64 -6.07 34.06
N GLU A 146 23.64 -5.25 33.76
CA GLU A 146 24.00 -4.08 34.56
C GLU A 146 24.01 -2.81 33.71
N MET A 147 23.71 -1.68 34.35
CA MET A 147 23.92 -0.33 33.81
C MET A 147 24.52 0.54 34.91
N PHE A 148 25.57 1.30 34.61
CA PHE A 148 26.32 2.08 35.60
C PHE A 148 26.76 1.28 36.84
N SER A 149 27.15 0.01 36.63
CA SER A 149 27.49 -0.93 37.72
C SER A 149 26.36 -1.20 38.71
N GLN A 150 25.11 -0.88 38.33
CA GLN A 150 23.90 -1.24 39.04
C GLN A 150 23.15 -2.32 38.26
N LYS A 151 22.82 -3.41 38.95
CA LYS A 151 22.05 -4.52 38.40
C LYS A 151 20.62 -4.09 38.06
N LEU A 152 20.17 -4.44 36.85
CA LEU A 152 18.81 -4.16 36.40
C LEU A 152 17.80 -5.12 37.01
N ASN A 153 16.60 -4.60 37.30
CA ASN A 153 15.52 -5.41 37.84
C ASN A 153 14.87 -6.27 36.73
N LYS A 154 14.77 -7.57 36.97
CA LYS A 154 13.99 -8.48 36.12
C LYS A 154 12.51 -8.27 36.36
N SER A 155 11.73 -8.41 35.29
CA SER A 155 10.27 -8.36 35.36
C SER A 155 9.61 -9.43 34.52
N LYS A 156 8.50 -9.95 35.03
CA LYS A 156 7.66 -10.94 34.33
C LYS A 156 6.57 -10.28 33.50
N CYS A 157 6.25 -9.02 33.75
CA CYS A 157 5.20 -8.30 33.06
C CYS A 157 5.52 -6.81 33.09
N GLU A 158 5.69 -6.21 31.91
CA GLU A 158 5.95 -4.78 31.79
C GLU A 158 4.92 -4.11 30.90
N LYS A 159 4.61 -2.86 31.24
CA LYS A 159 3.67 -2.06 30.47
C LYS A 159 4.44 -1.25 29.45
N ASP A 160 4.09 -1.44 28.19
CA ASP A 160 4.73 -0.81 27.06
C ASP A 160 3.69 -0.13 26.16
N LEU A 161 3.80 1.18 25.96
CA LEU A 161 2.86 2.00 25.16
C LEU A 161 1.37 1.73 25.47
N GLY A 162 1.07 1.40 26.73
CA GLY A 162 -0.30 1.10 27.18
C GLY A 162 -0.69 -0.38 27.18
N ILE A 163 0.18 -1.29 26.73
CA ILE A 163 -0.05 -2.73 26.61
C ILE A 163 0.82 -3.47 27.62
N TYR A 164 0.26 -4.43 28.36
CA TYR A 164 1.03 -5.30 29.24
C TYR A 164 1.63 -6.47 28.45
N ILE A 165 2.96 -6.56 28.41
CA ILE A 165 3.72 -7.64 27.78
C ILE A 165 4.22 -8.57 28.88
N GLN A 166 3.82 -9.84 28.80
CA GLN A 166 4.22 -10.87 29.76
C GLN A 166 5.39 -11.69 29.24
N ASN A 167 6.21 -12.22 30.16
CA ASN A 167 7.37 -13.03 29.82
C ASN A 167 6.99 -14.35 29.10
N ASP A 168 5.81 -14.86 29.37
CA ASP A 168 5.19 -16.03 28.74
C ASP A 168 4.43 -15.71 27.45
N LEU A 169 4.45 -14.44 27.01
CA LEU A 169 3.70 -13.93 25.86
C LEU A 169 2.19 -14.20 25.92
N LYS A 170 1.63 -14.47 27.11
CA LYS A 170 0.19 -14.56 27.30
C LYS A 170 -0.42 -13.17 27.50
N TRP A 171 -1.70 -13.05 27.14
CA TRP A 171 -2.42 -11.77 27.14
C TRP A 171 -3.33 -11.56 28.35
N HIS A 172 -3.35 -12.49 29.31
CA HIS A 172 -4.37 -12.51 30.37
C HIS A 172 -4.31 -11.26 31.26
N THR A 173 -3.12 -10.74 31.53
CA THR A 173 -2.94 -9.52 32.33
C THR A 173 -3.42 -8.27 31.56
N GLN A 174 -3.10 -8.19 30.27
CA GLN A 174 -3.61 -7.13 29.39
C GLN A 174 -5.14 -7.16 29.32
N LEU A 175 -5.72 -8.33 29.05
CA LEU A 175 -7.16 -8.52 28.94
C LEU A 175 -7.90 -8.17 30.24
N LYS A 176 -7.35 -8.57 31.40
CA LYS A 176 -7.92 -8.23 32.71
C LYS A 176 -7.92 -6.72 32.93
N ASN A 177 -6.83 -6.03 32.60
CA ASN A 177 -6.69 -4.59 32.79
C ASN A 177 -7.55 -3.77 31.83
N VAL A 178 -7.62 -4.16 30.56
CA VAL A 178 -8.45 -3.52 29.53
C VAL A 178 -9.93 -3.68 29.87
N THR A 179 -10.38 -4.89 30.19
CA THR A 179 -11.76 -5.16 30.60
C THR A 179 -12.13 -4.41 31.87
N ALA A 180 -11.26 -4.37 32.87
CA ALA A 180 -11.49 -3.61 34.09
C ALA A 180 -11.57 -2.09 33.84
N LYS A 181 -10.83 -1.57 32.85
CA LYS A 181 -10.89 -0.15 32.47
C LYS A 181 -12.19 0.18 31.72
N GLY A 182 -12.58 -0.67 30.77
CA GLY A 182 -13.85 -0.57 30.05
C GLY A 182 -15.05 -0.62 31.01
N ASN A 183 -15.08 -1.60 31.92
CA ASN A 183 -16.15 -1.76 32.90
C ASN A 183 -16.24 -0.59 33.88
N ARG A 184 -15.11 -0.01 34.30
CA ARG A 184 -15.11 1.20 35.13
C ARG A 184 -15.74 2.38 34.40
N MET A 185 -15.38 2.59 33.13
CA MET A 185 -15.95 3.67 32.33
C MET A 185 -17.45 3.47 32.08
N LEU A 186 -17.87 2.24 31.78
CA LEU A 186 -19.27 1.87 31.66
C LEU A 186 -20.04 2.15 32.96
N GLY A 187 -19.46 1.79 34.11
CA GLY A 187 -20.03 2.09 35.42
C GLY A 187 -20.19 3.60 35.69
N ILE A 188 -19.24 4.43 35.25
CA ILE A 188 -19.34 5.90 35.33
C ILE A 188 -20.48 6.41 34.46
N ILE A 189 -20.61 5.91 33.22
CA ILE A 189 -21.69 6.29 32.30
C ILE A 189 -23.06 5.98 32.92
N ILE A 190 -23.23 4.75 33.42
CA ILE A 190 -24.50 4.31 34.02
C ILE A 190 -24.86 5.15 35.26
N LYS A 191 -23.86 5.57 36.06
CA LYS A 191 -24.09 6.39 37.25
C LYS A 191 -24.35 7.87 36.94
N SER A 192 -23.78 8.39 35.86
CA SER A 192 -23.81 9.82 35.54
C SER A 192 -25.06 10.22 34.75
N PHE A 193 -25.58 9.32 33.92
CA PHE A 193 -26.74 9.60 33.07
C PHE A 193 -27.98 8.87 33.59
N LYS A 194 -28.99 9.60 34.05
CA LYS A 194 -30.30 9.06 34.42
C LYS A 194 -31.20 8.98 33.19
N ASN A 195 -31.71 7.79 32.88
CA ASN A 195 -32.59 7.49 31.73
C ASN A 195 -32.06 7.89 30.34
N PRO A 196 -30.84 7.49 29.94
CA PRO A 196 -30.33 7.77 28.60
C PRO A 196 -31.09 6.98 27.52
N THR A 197 -31.35 7.61 26.37
CA THR A 197 -31.92 6.93 25.19
C THR A 197 -30.90 5.95 24.60
N ALA A 198 -31.36 4.96 23.82
CA ALA A 198 -30.48 3.98 23.19
C ALA A 198 -29.39 4.62 22.31
N GLU A 199 -29.71 5.71 21.61
CA GLU A 199 -28.75 6.47 20.80
C GLU A 199 -27.66 7.12 21.66
N ILE A 200 -28.03 7.71 22.80
CA ILE A 200 -27.09 8.33 23.73
C ILE A 200 -26.19 7.26 24.36
N ILE A 201 -26.74 6.12 24.78
CA ILE A 201 -25.94 5.00 25.30
C ILE A 201 -24.94 4.52 24.24
N LYS A 202 -25.39 4.35 22.99
CA LYS A 202 -24.53 3.92 21.89
C LYS A 202 -23.41 4.92 21.64
N LEU A 203 -23.72 6.22 21.60
CA LEU A 203 -22.73 7.29 21.42
C LEU A 203 -21.70 7.28 22.56
N LEU A 204 -22.15 7.23 23.82
CA LEU A 204 -21.28 7.22 25.00
C LEU A 204 -20.41 5.97 25.06
N TYR A 205 -20.98 4.80 24.76
CA TYR A 205 -20.23 3.55 24.70
C TYR A 205 -19.17 3.59 23.60
N CYS A 206 -19.54 3.98 22.38
CA CYS A 206 -18.62 4.08 21.25
C CYS A 206 -17.51 5.11 21.46
N SER A 207 -17.79 6.20 22.18
CA SER A 207 -16.83 7.29 22.39
C SER A 207 -15.92 7.09 23.60
N LEU A 208 -16.39 6.41 24.65
CA LEU A 208 -15.68 6.35 25.95
C LEU A 208 -15.29 4.93 26.38
N VAL A 209 -16.07 3.90 26.02
CA VAL A 209 -15.80 2.51 26.44
C VAL A 209 -15.07 1.74 25.35
N ARG A 210 -15.62 1.75 24.13
CA ARG A 210 -15.09 1.04 22.96
C ARG A 210 -13.62 1.35 22.67
N PRO A 211 -13.14 2.61 22.73
CA PRO A 211 -11.73 2.90 22.46
C PRO A 211 -10.77 2.23 23.45
N HIS A 212 -11.20 1.99 24.70
CA HIS A 212 -10.38 1.24 25.66
C HIS A 212 -10.28 -0.24 25.33
N LEU A 213 -11.37 -0.83 24.82
CA LEU A 213 -11.42 -2.25 24.44
C LEU A 213 -10.71 -2.51 23.11
N GLU A 214 -10.79 -1.56 22.18
CA GLU A 214 -10.23 -1.70 20.82
C GLU A 214 -8.79 -1.18 20.68
N TYR A 215 -8.26 -0.52 21.71
CA TYR A 215 -6.87 -0.06 21.70
C TYR A 215 -5.91 -1.23 21.49
N ALA A 216 -5.16 -1.18 20.38
CA ALA A 216 -4.19 -2.18 19.96
C ALA A 216 -4.76 -3.58 19.63
N VAL A 217 -6.02 -3.68 19.19
CA VAL A 217 -6.65 -4.97 18.78
C VAL A 217 -6.07 -5.56 17.49
N SER A 218 -5.40 -4.77 16.64
CA SER A 218 -4.77 -5.21 15.39
C SER A 218 -3.75 -6.35 15.55
N SER A 219 -3.37 -6.71 16.78
CA SER A 219 -2.57 -7.89 17.10
C SER A 219 -3.31 -9.23 16.97
N CYS A 220 -4.60 -9.28 16.59
CA CYS A 220 -5.43 -10.51 16.65
C CYS A 220 -5.88 -11.13 15.31
N PHE A 221 -5.69 -10.49 14.14
CA PHE A 221 -5.94 -11.12 12.83
C PHE A 221 -4.80 -10.78 11.87
N GLU A 222 -3.71 -11.52 11.99
CA GLU A 222 -2.50 -11.27 11.23
C GLU A 222 -2.45 -12.21 10.01
N THR A 223 -2.16 -11.66 8.84
CA THR A 223 -1.65 -12.46 7.70
C THR A 223 -0.15 -12.26 7.65
N THR A 224 0.58 -13.33 7.34
CA THR A 224 2.00 -13.21 7.03
C THR A 224 2.16 -13.20 5.51
N SER A 225 2.80 -12.15 4.99
CA SER A 225 3.16 -12.10 3.57
C SER A 225 4.48 -12.82 3.37
N LYS A 226 4.47 -13.90 2.60
CA LYS A 226 5.67 -14.58 2.13
C LYS A 226 6.05 -14.00 0.78
N ILE A 227 7.20 -13.35 0.72
CA ILE A 227 7.80 -12.86 -0.52
C ILE A 227 8.87 -13.87 -0.95
N GLN A 228 8.76 -14.37 -2.18
CA GLN A 228 9.77 -15.26 -2.78
C GLN A 228 10.22 -14.69 -4.12
N VAL A 229 11.52 -14.74 -4.37
CA VAL A 229 12.06 -14.48 -5.71
C VAL A 229 12.29 -15.83 -6.36
N LEU A 230 11.62 -16.09 -7.48
CA LEU A 230 11.72 -17.32 -8.25
C LEU A 230 12.34 -17.01 -9.61
N THR A 231 13.14 -17.94 -10.13
CA THR A 231 13.82 -17.79 -11.43
C THR A 231 13.16 -18.68 -12.47
N GLU A 232 12.77 -18.10 -13.61
CA GLU A 232 12.34 -18.84 -14.79
C GLU A 232 13.43 -18.84 -15.86
N THR A 233 13.51 -19.92 -16.64
CA THR A 233 14.41 -20.01 -17.80
C THR A 233 13.84 -19.34 -19.04
N THR A 234 12.51 -19.23 -19.13
CA THR A 234 11.82 -18.58 -20.24
C THR A 234 10.59 -17.84 -19.72
N SER A 235 10.36 -16.61 -20.21
CA SER A 235 9.16 -15.82 -19.89
C SER A 235 8.43 -15.41 -21.16
N THR A 236 7.10 -15.28 -21.11
CA THR A 236 6.34 -14.63 -22.18
C THR A 236 6.61 -13.13 -22.19
N PHE A 237 6.80 -12.55 -23.38
CA PHE A 237 6.88 -11.10 -23.53
C PHE A 237 5.51 -10.46 -23.29
N PRO A 238 5.40 -9.32 -22.58
CA PRO A 238 4.11 -8.70 -22.30
C PRO A 238 3.48 -8.09 -23.56
N THR A 239 2.19 -7.82 -23.49
CA THR A 239 1.50 -6.97 -24.46
C THR A 239 1.89 -5.52 -24.20
N VAL A 240 2.28 -4.81 -25.26
CA VAL A 240 2.60 -3.38 -25.20
C VAL A 240 1.58 -2.62 -26.05
N THR A 241 0.74 -1.82 -25.41
CA THR A 241 -0.22 -0.94 -26.10
C THR A 241 0.32 0.48 -26.14
N ILE A 242 0.36 1.09 -27.32
CA ILE A 242 0.93 2.43 -27.54
C ILE A 242 -0.15 3.32 -28.18
N CYS A 243 -0.29 4.52 -27.64
CA CYS A 243 -1.18 5.57 -28.15
C CYS A 243 -0.42 6.90 -28.25
N ASN A 244 -0.85 7.80 -29.12
CA ASN A 244 -0.46 9.20 -28.98
C ASN A 244 -1.11 9.79 -27.71
N ALA A 245 -0.47 10.77 -27.05
CA ALA A 245 -1.06 11.46 -25.91
C ALA A 245 -2.30 12.28 -26.28
N ASN A 246 -2.43 12.64 -27.55
CA ASN A 246 -3.53 13.43 -28.05
C ASN A 246 -4.53 12.56 -28.80
N PHE A 247 -5.82 12.76 -28.51
CA PHE A 247 -6.92 12.10 -29.21
C PHE A 247 -7.02 12.55 -30.68
N PHE A 248 -6.82 13.84 -30.92
CA PHE A 248 -6.85 14.47 -32.25
C PHE A 248 -5.43 14.74 -32.71
N THR A 249 -4.98 14.10 -33.79
CA THR A 249 -3.61 14.22 -34.26
C THR A 249 -3.48 14.47 -35.76
N SER A 250 -4.51 14.10 -36.53
CA SER A 250 -4.49 14.13 -37.99
C SER A 250 -4.76 15.52 -38.57
N GLU A 251 -4.33 15.78 -39.82
CA GLU A 251 -4.70 17.01 -40.54
C GLU A 251 -6.22 17.15 -40.71
N TYR A 252 -6.92 16.03 -40.88
CA TYR A 252 -8.39 16.00 -40.93
C TYR A 252 -8.99 16.60 -39.65
N SER A 253 -8.47 16.22 -38.48
CA SER A 253 -8.92 16.81 -37.22
C SER A 253 -8.62 18.32 -37.12
N ALA A 254 -7.47 18.78 -37.60
CA ALA A 254 -7.16 20.21 -37.66
C ALA A 254 -8.11 20.98 -38.59
N GLN A 255 -8.54 20.38 -39.71
CA GLN A 255 -9.54 20.96 -40.61
C GLN A 255 -10.93 20.98 -39.97
N LEU A 256 -11.31 19.92 -39.24
CA LEU A 256 -12.55 19.90 -38.46
C LEU A 256 -12.58 21.08 -37.48
N PHE A 257 -11.57 21.23 -36.62
CA PHE A 257 -11.52 22.32 -35.63
C PHE A 257 -11.51 23.73 -36.24
N LYS A 258 -11.00 23.90 -37.46
CA LYS A 258 -11.08 25.19 -38.18
C LYS A 258 -12.49 25.53 -38.66
N ASN A 259 -13.30 24.52 -38.98
CA ASN A 259 -14.70 24.70 -39.42
C ASN A 259 -15.71 24.75 -38.26
N PHE A 260 -15.25 24.50 -37.03
CA PHE A 260 -16.04 24.30 -35.80
C PHE A 260 -16.72 25.55 -35.22
N THR A 261 -16.67 26.70 -35.91
CA THR A 261 -17.47 27.88 -35.53
C THR A 261 -18.99 27.68 -35.70
N GLN A 262 -19.46 26.53 -36.19
CA GLN A 262 -20.88 26.21 -36.33
C GLN A 262 -21.20 24.78 -35.84
N ASN A 263 -21.82 24.68 -34.66
CA ASN A 263 -22.49 23.52 -34.06
C ASN A 263 -21.65 22.33 -33.54
N ILE A 264 -21.62 22.21 -32.20
CA ILE A 264 -20.97 21.16 -31.39
C ILE A 264 -21.69 19.79 -31.47
N SER A 265 -22.95 19.75 -31.90
CA SER A 265 -23.75 18.52 -31.84
C SER A 265 -23.44 17.49 -32.95
N THR A 266 -22.67 17.84 -33.97
CA THR A 266 -22.34 16.93 -35.08
C THR A 266 -21.14 16.02 -34.81
N ILE A 267 -20.41 16.21 -33.71
CA ILE A 267 -19.13 15.51 -33.43
C ILE A 267 -19.33 14.03 -33.08
N SER A 268 -20.47 13.69 -32.49
CA SER A 268 -20.80 12.31 -32.11
C SER A 268 -20.88 11.34 -33.29
N ASN A 269 -21.17 11.83 -34.48
CA ASN A 269 -21.30 11.03 -35.69
C ASN A 269 -19.94 10.71 -36.33
N TYR A 270 -18.83 11.31 -35.86
CA TYR A 270 -17.53 11.22 -36.51
C TYR A 270 -16.48 10.48 -35.68
N PHE A 271 -16.84 9.40 -34.97
CA PHE A 271 -15.83 8.44 -34.46
C PHE A 271 -15.27 7.57 -35.60
N HIS A 272 -14.67 8.22 -36.60
CA HIS A 272 -13.97 7.54 -37.68
C HIS A 272 -12.47 7.43 -37.38
N TYR A 273 -11.88 6.33 -37.86
CA TYR A 273 -10.44 6.00 -37.79
C TYR A 273 -9.49 7.13 -38.17
N ASN A 274 -9.95 8.13 -38.93
CA ASN A 274 -9.15 9.20 -39.51
C ASN A 274 -8.82 10.37 -38.56
N ILE A 275 -9.29 10.35 -37.32
CA ILE A 275 -9.06 11.44 -36.35
C ILE A 275 -7.72 11.27 -35.60
N GLY A 276 -7.37 10.04 -35.25
CA GLY A 276 -6.12 9.70 -34.60
C GLY A 276 -5.01 9.33 -35.60
N ASP A 277 -3.86 8.91 -35.07
CA ASP A 277 -2.74 8.47 -35.89
C ASP A 277 -3.03 7.12 -36.55
N SER A 278 -2.53 6.95 -37.77
CA SER A 278 -2.45 5.65 -38.43
C SER A 278 -1.24 4.86 -37.92
N PHE A 279 -1.25 3.55 -38.12
CA PHE A 279 -0.19 2.64 -37.66
C PHE A 279 1.17 3.05 -38.25
N ASP A 280 1.21 3.24 -39.57
CA ASP A 280 2.44 3.60 -40.29
C ASP A 280 2.99 4.97 -39.92
N LYS A 281 2.11 5.90 -39.49
CA LYS A 281 2.54 7.19 -38.97
C LYS A 281 3.15 6.99 -37.59
N LEU A 282 2.41 6.42 -36.64
CA LEU A 282 2.83 6.36 -35.23
C LEU A 282 4.09 5.51 -35.04
N ILE A 283 4.18 4.35 -35.70
CA ILE A 283 5.27 3.39 -35.57
C ILE A 283 6.14 3.45 -36.82
N ILE A 284 7.21 4.22 -36.75
CA ILE A 284 8.14 4.40 -37.88
C ILE A 284 9.02 3.16 -38.05
N ASN A 285 9.61 2.71 -36.94
CA ASN A 285 10.48 1.54 -36.92
C ASN A 285 10.14 0.65 -35.71
N CYS A 286 10.29 -0.65 -35.89
CA CYS A 286 10.09 -1.65 -34.85
C CYS A 286 11.09 -2.78 -35.05
N GLN A 287 11.95 -3.00 -34.06
CA GLN A 287 12.84 -4.15 -34.00
C GLN A 287 12.62 -4.90 -32.69
N PHE A 288 12.47 -6.21 -32.78
CA PHE A 288 12.38 -7.07 -31.61
C PHE A 288 13.31 -8.27 -31.79
N LEU A 289 14.25 -8.44 -30.85
CA LEU A 289 15.34 -9.42 -30.98
C LEU A 289 16.07 -9.20 -32.33
N THR A 290 16.04 -10.20 -33.21
CA THR A 290 16.72 -10.17 -34.52
C THR A 290 15.76 -9.94 -35.70
N PHE A 291 14.47 -9.67 -35.47
CA PHE A 291 13.51 -9.52 -36.56
C PHE A 291 12.79 -8.15 -36.54
N ASN A 292 12.37 -7.72 -37.73
CA ASN A 292 11.59 -6.50 -37.90
C ASN A 292 10.13 -6.76 -37.47
N CYS A 293 9.71 -6.08 -36.41
CA CYS A 293 8.37 -6.24 -35.83
C CYS A 293 7.34 -5.27 -36.38
N LYS A 294 7.64 -4.48 -37.42
CA LYS A 294 6.67 -3.55 -38.04
C LYS A 294 5.57 -4.27 -38.82
N ASN A 295 5.68 -5.57 -39.05
CA ASN A 295 4.67 -6.35 -39.75
C ASN A 295 3.33 -6.35 -38.98
N GLU A 296 2.23 -5.98 -39.65
CA GLU A 296 0.87 -5.91 -39.10
C GLU A 296 0.42 -7.21 -38.41
N LYS A 297 0.97 -8.36 -38.76
CA LYS A 297 0.68 -9.64 -38.10
C LYS A 297 0.89 -9.61 -36.57
N TYR A 298 1.84 -8.81 -36.08
CA TYR A 298 2.17 -8.71 -34.66
C TYR A 298 1.40 -7.62 -33.91
N TRP A 299 0.65 -6.79 -34.65
CA TRP A 299 -0.02 -5.62 -34.12
C TRP A 299 -1.54 -5.75 -34.24
N ASN A 300 -2.25 -5.35 -33.20
CA ASN A 300 -3.71 -5.22 -33.25
C ASN A 300 -4.09 -3.76 -33.00
N TYR A 301 -5.11 -3.30 -33.71
CA TYR A 301 -5.73 -2.00 -33.44
C TYR A 301 -6.59 -2.07 -32.16
N PHE A 302 -6.47 -1.04 -31.33
CA PHE A 302 -7.27 -0.84 -30.13
C PHE A 302 -7.71 0.62 -30.05
N TYR A 303 -8.99 0.85 -29.78
CA TYR A 303 -9.50 2.20 -29.61
C TYR A 303 -9.58 2.57 -28.13
N HIS A 304 -8.85 3.62 -27.72
CA HIS A 304 -8.82 4.11 -26.35
C HIS A 304 -9.64 5.39 -26.19
N ARG A 305 -10.50 5.44 -25.17
CA ARG A 305 -11.45 6.55 -24.97
C ARG A 305 -10.82 7.94 -24.83
N LEU A 306 -9.63 8.03 -24.23
CA LEU A 306 -8.93 9.30 -23.99
C LEU A 306 -7.87 9.62 -25.05
N TYR A 307 -7.40 8.62 -25.77
CA TYR A 307 -6.20 8.73 -26.61
C TYR A 307 -6.46 8.36 -28.08
N GLY A 308 -7.69 7.96 -28.42
CA GLY A 308 -8.09 7.63 -29.79
C GLY A 308 -7.45 6.31 -30.26
N ASN A 309 -6.78 6.36 -31.40
CA ASN A 309 -6.18 5.20 -32.04
C ASN A 309 -4.94 4.73 -31.27
N CYS A 310 -4.94 3.45 -30.88
CA CYS A 310 -3.81 2.79 -30.24
C CYS A 310 -3.48 1.47 -30.94
N TYR A 311 -2.24 1.01 -30.77
CA TYR A 311 -1.75 -0.22 -31.37
C TYR A 311 -1.10 -1.12 -30.33
N GLN A 312 -1.45 -2.40 -30.37
CA GLN A 312 -1.03 -3.39 -29.38
C GLN A 312 -0.07 -4.41 -29.99
N PHE A 313 1.14 -4.46 -29.48
CA PHE A 313 2.13 -5.46 -29.84
C PHE A 313 1.87 -6.77 -29.06
N ILE A 314 1.77 -7.90 -29.77
CA ILE A 314 1.57 -9.25 -29.20
C ILE A 314 0.33 -9.33 -28.29
N SER A 315 -0.83 -8.93 -28.81
CA SER A 315 -2.09 -8.96 -28.04
C SER A 315 -2.84 -10.31 -28.13
N LYS A 316 -2.64 -11.11 -29.19
CA LYS A 316 -3.35 -12.40 -29.40
C LYS A 316 -2.57 -13.60 -28.85
N SER A 317 -3.30 -14.56 -28.27
CA SER A 317 -2.75 -15.82 -27.72
C SER A 317 -2.00 -16.68 -28.76
N GLU A 318 -2.33 -16.55 -30.05
CA GLU A 318 -1.69 -17.31 -31.13
C GLU A 318 -0.26 -16.84 -31.45
N ASN A 319 0.11 -15.61 -31.08
CA ASN A 319 1.41 -15.01 -31.42
C ASN A 319 2.32 -14.82 -30.18
N LEU A 320 2.15 -15.62 -29.13
CA LEU A 320 2.94 -15.51 -27.90
C LEU A 320 4.43 -15.76 -28.16
N ILE A 321 5.26 -14.74 -27.91
CA ILE A 321 6.71 -14.86 -27.99
C ILE A 321 7.28 -15.10 -26.60
N ARG A 322 8.04 -16.18 -26.45
CA ARG A 322 8.79 -16.48 -25.22
C ARG A 322 10.24 -16.04 -25.40
N ILE A 323 10.76 -15.37 -24.39
CA ILE A 323 12.15 -14.91 -24.34
C ILE A 323 12.92 -15.70 -23.30
N SER A 324 14.21 -15.94 -23.57
CA SER A 324 15.16 -16.63 -22.68
C SER A 324 16.39 -15.78 -22.36
N ARG A 325 16.51 -14.61 -23.01
CA ARG A 325 17.58 -13.63 -22.81
C ARG A 325 16.99 -12.37 -22.20
N THR A 326 17.79 -11.67 -21.41
CA THR A 326 17.41 -10.43 -20.73
C THR A 326 18.32 -9.29 -21.17
N GLY A 327 17.95 -8.07 -20.80
CA GLY A 327 18.70 -6.86 -21.11
C GLY A 327 18.36 -6.27 -22.49
N TRP A 328 19.06 -5.18 -22.80
CA TRP A 328 18.79 -4.32 -23.95
C TRP A 328 18.84 -5.03 -25.31
N GLU A 329 19.70 -6.05 -25.46
CA GLU A 329 19.81 -6.84 -26.71
C GLU A 329 18.53 -7.62 -27.04
N SER A 330 17.70 -7.87 -26.02
CA SER A 330 16.40 -8.53 -26.15
C SER A 330 15.22 -7.56 -26.18
N ALA A 331 15.49 -6.25 -26.28
CA ALA A 331 14.47 -5.23 -26.22
C ALA A 331 13.57 -5.19 -27.45
N LEU A 332 12.33 -4.81 -27.19
CA LEU A 332 11.44 -4.22 -28.19
C LEU A 332 11.87 -2.77 -28.36
N ASN A 333 12.57 -2.48 -29.45
CA ASN A 333 13.00 -1.15 -29.84
C ASN A 333 12.01 -0.57 -30.85
N ILE A 334 11.42 0.56 -30.51
CA ILE A 334 10.43 1.25 -31.32
C ILE A 334 10.84 2.72 -31.47
N ILE A 335 10.77 3.21 -32.70
CA ILE A 335 10.84 4.65 -32.98
C ILE A 335 9.44 5.14 -33.29
N LEU A 336 8.97 6.06 -32.46
CA LEU A 336 7.64 6.64 -32.52
C LEU A 336 7.69 8.01 -33.18
N ASN A 337 6.72 8.28 -34.04
CA ASN A 337 6.42 9.63 -34.52
C ASN A 337 5.12 10.11 -33.86
N ILE A 338 5.30 11.06 -32.95
CA ILE A 338 4.30 11.63 -32.08
C ILE A 338 3.95 13.06 -32.55
N SER A 339 4.34 13.43 -33.77
CA SER A 339 3.97 14.71 -34.37
C SER A 339 2.46 14.90 -34.39
N VAL A 340 2.04 16.13 -34.15
CA VAL A 340 0.64 16.55 -34.25
C VAL A 340 0.51 17.61 -35.34
N ALA A 341 -0.64 17.65 -36.02
CA ALA A 341 -0.87 18.64 -37.06
C ALA A 341 -0.80 20.08 -36.49
N ASN A 342 -0.03 20.96 -37.13
CA ASN A 342 0.24 22.35 -36.72
C ASN A 342 -1.01 23.17 -36.35
N GLY A 343 -2.19 22.83 -36.90
CA GLY A 343 -3.45 23.50 -36.59
C GLY A 343 -4.02 23.20 -35.19
N LEU A 344 -3.39 22.30 -34.44
CA LEU A 344 -3.84 21.84 -33.12
C LEU A 344 -2.91 22.28 -31.98
N ASP A 345 -1.74 22.86 -32.27
CA ASP A 345 -0.66 23.18 -31.29
C ASP A 345 -1.07 24.08 -30.10
N GLY A 346 -2.27 24.69 -30.13
CA GLY A 346 -2.83 25.48 -29.04
C GLY A 346 -3.99 24.84 -28.27
N LEU A 347 -4.49 23.68 -28.69
CA LEU A 347 -5.62 22.97 -28.07
C LEU A 347 -5.17 21.80 -27.19
N LEU A 348 -3.91 21.40 -27.28
CA LEU A 348 -3.39 20.18 -26.67
C LEU A 348 -2.76 20.46 -25.31
N THR A 349 -2.99 19.57 -24.35
CA THR A 349 -2.51 19.69 -22.96
C THR A 349 -1.14 19.05 -22.76
N SER A 350 -0.75 18.07 -23.57
CA SER A 350 0.54 17.39 -23.49
C SER A 350 1.00 16.86 -24.85
N ILE A 351 2.32 16.79 -25.07
CA ILE A 351 2.94 16.23 -26.27
C ILE A 351 3.77 15.03 -25.85
N GLY A 352 3.51 13.86 -26.43
CA GLY A 352 4.14 12.60 -26.07
C GLY A 352 3.28 11.41 -26.46
N ALA A 353 3.72 10.20 -26.13
CA ALA A 353 2.96 8.98 -26.33
C ALA A 353 2.64 8.35 -24.98
N TYR A 354 1.49 7.68 -24.85
CA TYR A 354 1.19 6.85 -23.69
C TYR A 354 1.41 5.38 -24.03
N VAL A 355 2.11 4.69 -23.13
CA VAL A 355 2.43 3.27 -23.26
C VAL A 355 1.85 2.53 -22.05
N MET A 356 1.18 1.42 -22.33
CA MET A 356 0.56 0.54 -21.35
C MET A 356 1.16 -0.86 -21.52
N ILE A 357 1.71 -1.42 -20.43
CA ILE A 357 2.30 -2.76 -20.43
C ILE A 357 1.44 -3.65 -19.55
N HIS A 358 0.92 -4.72 -20.15
CA HIS A 358 0.01 -5.66 -19.49
C HIS A 358 0.20 -7.08 -20.02
N ASN A 359 -0.40 -8.05 -19.36
CA ASN A 359 -0.42 -9.42 -19.87
C ASN A 359 -1.47 -9.56 -21.00
N GLN A 360 -1.51 -10.70 -21.67
CA GLN A 360 -2.40 -10.93 -22.81
C GLN A 360 -3.88 -11.07 -22.44
N THR A 361 -4.19 -11.36 -21.18
CA THR A 361 -5.57 -11.62 -20.73
C THR A 361 -6.26 -10.37 -20.20
N ILE A 362 -5.49 -9.38 -19.71
CA ILE A 362 -5.99 -8.13 -19.14
C ILE A 362 -6.26 -7.12 -20.26
N SER A 363 -7.39 -6.41 -20.14
CA SER A 363 -7.73 -5.28 -21.00
C SER A 363 -6.76 -4.11 -20.82
N PRO A 364 -6.33 -3.41 -21.89
CA PRO A 364 -5.44 -2.24 -21.80
C PRO A 364 -5.97 -1.14 -20.88
N LEU A 365 -7.29 -0.97 -20.82
CA LEU A 365 -7.95 0.04 -19.97
C LEU A 365 -7.67 -0.18 -18.47
N SER A 366 -7.33 -1.42 -18.10
CA SER A 366 -6.98 -1.79 -16.73
C SER A 366 -5.49 -1.68 -16.42
N ALA A 367 -4.65 -1.39 -17.44
CA ALA A 367 -3.21 -1.30 -17.29
C ALA A 367 -2.76 0.12 -16.92
N ASP A 368 -1.70 0.23 -16.12
CA ASP A 368 -1.10 1.52 -15.79
C ASP A 368 -0.32 2.07 -17.00
N ALA A 369 -0.80 3.22 -17.49
CA ALA A 369 -0.16 3.98 -18.56
C ALA A 369 0.97 4.86 -18.03
N PHE A 370 2.04 5.02 -18.82
CA PHE A 370 3.09 6.01 -18.58
C PHE A 370 3.40 6.78 -19.85
N SER A 371 3.91 8.01 -19.69
CA SER A 371 4.21 8.91 -20.80
C SER A 371 5.64 8.72 -21.33
N VAL A 372 5.79 8.71 -22.63
CA VAL A 372 7.06 8.78 -23.37
C VAL A 372 7.17 10.17 -23.98
N SER A 373 8.25 10.87 -23.65
CA SER A 373 8.49 12.25 -24.09
C SER A 373 9.21 12.29 -25.43
N PRO A 374 8.94 13.29 -26.29
CA PRO A 374 9.65 13.47 -27.55
C PRO A 374 11.13 13.86 -27.31
N GLY A 375 11.99 13.50 -28.26
CA GLY A 375 13.42 13.77 -28.28
C GLY A 375 14.26 12.89 -27.34
N ILE A 376 13.63 11.99 -26.60
CA ILE A 376 14.25 11.15 -25.57
C ILE A 376 14.18 9.67 -25.98
N GLU A 377 15.25 8.95 -25.70
CA GLU A 377 15.28 7.49 -25.73
C GLU A 377 14.90 6.98 -24.33
N THR A 378 13.75 6.32 -24.24
CA THR A 378 13.19 5.79 -23.00
C THR A 378 13.46 4.29 -22.91
N ASN A 379 14.31 3.90 -21.98
CA ASN A 379 14.72 2.53 -21.72
C ASN A 379 13.99 1.98 -20.49
N ILE A 380 13.27 0.87 -20.66
CA ILE A 380 12.38 0.31 -19.63
C ILE A 380 12.78 -1.14 -19.34
N GLY A 381 13.33 -1.33 -18.13
CA GLY A 381 13.56 -2.64 -17.55
C GLY A 381 12.32 -3.15 -16.85
N LEU A 382 11.85 -4.33 -17.22
CA LEU A 382 10.68 -4.99 -16.64
C LEU A 382 11.09 -6.08 -15.65
N SER A 383 10.33 -6.15 -14.56
CA SER A 383 10.31 -7.28 -13.62
C SER A 383 8.86 -7.69 -13.34
N ARG A 384 8.59 -8.99 -13.20
CA ARG A 384 7.24 -9.50 -12.94
C ARG A 384 7.01 -9.63 -11.44
N GLN A 385 5.84 -9.19 -11.00
CA GLN A 385 5.37 -9.40 -9.64
C GLN A 385 4.00 -10.05 -9.66
N PHE A 386 3.88 -11.20 -9.00
CA PHE A 386 2.65 -11.94 -8.80
C PHE A 386 2.19 -11.77 -7.36
N LYS A 387 0.89 -11.60 -7.18
CA LYS A 387 0.26 -11.39 -5.89
C LYS A 387 -0.85 -12.41 -5.73
N SER A 388 -0.87 -13.10 -4.60
CA SER A 388 -1.94 -14.00 -4.19
C SER A 388 -2.36 -13.67 -2.76
N LEU A 389 -3.55 -13.10 -2.63
CA LEU A 389 -4.14 -12.68 -1.36
C LEU A 389 -5.09 -13.74 -0.81
N LYS A 390 -5.34 -13.67 0.50
CA LYS A 390 -6.41 -14.44 1.12
C LYS A 390 -7.76 -13.70 1.00
N PRO A 391 -8.86 -14.38 0.64
CA PRO A 391 -10.17 -13.74 0.58
C PRO A 391 -10.65 -13.28 1.97
N LYS A 392 -11.72 -12.48 1.99
CA LYS A 392 -12.41 -12.09 3.22
C LYS A 392 -12.67 -13.32 4.12
N PRO A 393 -12.44 -13.21 5.44
CA PRO A 393 -12.24 -11.98 6.23
C PRO A 393 -10.79 -11.47 6.31
N TYR A 394 -9.81 -12.15 5.70
CA TYR A 394 -8.38 -11.82 5.88
C TYR A 394 -7.96 -10.56 5.10
N SER A 395 -8.23 -10.53 3.80
CA SER A 395 -7.99 -9.37 2.94
C SER A 395 -9.25 -8.99 2.19
N ASN A 396 -9.29 -7.76 1.65
CA ASN A 396 -10.49 -7.17 1.06
C ASN A 396 -10.95 -7.77 -0.28
N CYS A 397 -10.32 -8.85 -0.77
CA CYS A 397 -10.67 -9.51 -2.04
C CYS A 397 -11.75 -10.60 -1.83
N ASP A 398 -12.49 -10.90 -2.89
CA ASP A 398 -13.70 -11.74 -2.81
C ASP A 398 -13.42 -13.22 -3.11
N GLY A 399 -12.35 -13.55 -3.85
CA GLY A 399 -11.93 -14.93 -4.08
C GLY A 399 -11.19 -15.14 -5.38
N ASP A 400 -11.24 -16.39 -5.86
CA ASP A 400 -10.68 -16.77 -7.16
C ASP A 400 -11.66 -16.43 -8.29
N THR A 401 -11.32 -15.39 -9.04
CA THR A 401 -12.07 -14.88 -10.18
C THR A 401 -11.65 -15.53 -11.50
N SER A 402 -10.68 -16.44 -11.50
CA SER A 402 -10.28 -17.17 -12.71
C SER A 402 -11.26 -18.30 -13.06
N ASN A 403 -11.94 -18.86 -12.05
CA ASN A 403 -12.93 -19.91 -12.22
C ASN A 403 -14.34 -19.32 -12.48
N PRO A 404 -14.95 -19.57 -13.65
CA PRO A 404 -16.28 -19.06 -13.99
C PRO A 404 -17.40 -19.52 -13.04
N ASN A 405 -17.21 -20.61 -12.31
CA ASN A 405 -18.25 -21.18 -11.44
C ASN A 405 -18.28 -20.58 -10.02
N ASN A 406 -17.26 -19.78 -9.64
CA ASN A 406 -17.15 -19.27 -8.27
C ASN A 406 -18.13 -18.13 -7.97
N PHE A 407 -18.50 -17.35 -8.99
CA PHE A 407 -19.42 -16.24 -8.87
C PHE A 407 -20.50 -16.35 -9.94
N ASN A 408 -21.77 -16.15 -9.55
CA ASN A 408 -22.89 -16.24 -10.47
C ASN A 408 -23.55 -14.87 -10.65
N THR A 409 -22.85 -13.94 -11.29
CA THR A 409 -23.38 -12.62 -11.63
C THR A 409 -23.42 -12.44 -13.14
N LYS A 410 -24.37 -11.63 -13.64
CA LYS A 410 -24.60 -11.40 -15.07
C LYS A 410 -23.32 -10.94 -15.79
N LEU A 411 -22.65 -9.92 -15.26
CA LEU A 411 -21.45 -9.34 -15.87
C LEU A 411 -20.22 -10.25 -15.77
N PHE A 412 -20.03 -10.91 -14.63
CA PHE A 412 -18.92 -11.87 -14.44
C PHE A 412 -19.02 -13.01 -15.46
N ASN A 413 -20.20 -13.63 -15.59
CA ASN A 413 -20.44 -14.70 -16.54
C ASN A 413 -20.27 -14.23 -18.00
N LEU A 414 -20.69 -13.00 -18.30
CA LEU A 414 -20.54 -12.39 -19.63
C LEU A 414 -19.07 -12.25 -20.03
N ILE A 415 -18.21 -11.76 -19.13
CA ILE A 415 -16.77 -11.60 -19.39
C ILE A 415 -16.13 -12.96 -19.67
N HIS A 416 -16.42 -13.95 -18.84
CA HIS A 416 -15.90 -15.31 -19.01
C HIS A 416 -16.41 -15.98 -20.30
N SER A 417 -17.66 -15.74 -20.70
CA SER A 417 -18.22 -16.29 -21.94
C SER A 417 -17.48 -15.85 -23.21
N LYS A 418 -16.75 -14.73 -23.15
CA LYS A 418 -15.96 -14.18 -24.27
C LYS A 418 -14.48 -14.56 -24.21
N ASN A 419 -14.06 -15.41 -23.28
CA ASN A 419 -12.66 -15.76 -23.04
C ASN A 419 -11.76 -14.52 -22.82
N ILE A 420 -12.31 -13.45 -22.24
CA ILE A 420 -11.56 -12.26 -21.84
C ILE A 420 -11.13 -12.46 -20.39
N GLY A 421 -9.90 -12.09 -20.05
CA GLY A 421 -9.43 -12.17 -18.66
C GLY A 421 -10.25 -11.25 -17.77
N TYR A 422 -10.73 -11.79 -16.65
CA TYR A 422 -11.50 -11.02 -15.69
C TYR A 422 -10.60 -9.96 -15.03
N ASN A 423 -11.09 -8.72 -15.00
CA ASN A 423 -10.55 -7.66 -14.16
C ASN A 423 -11.71 -6.86 -13.54
N GLN A 424 -11.66 -6.54 -12.24
CA GLN A 424 -12.75 -5.81 -11.58
C GLN A 424 -13.00 -4.45 -12.24
N LYS A 425 -11.95 -3.75 -12.66
CA LYS A 425 -12.06 -2.45 -13.35
C LYS A 425 -12.80 -2.58 -14.68
N LEU A 426 -12.47 -3.61 -15.48
CA LEU A 426 -13.19 -3.92 -16.71
C LEU A 426 -14.67 -4.25 -16.42
N CYS A 427 -14.93 -5.01 -15.37
CA CYS A 427 -16.30 -5.35 -14.98
C CYS A 427 -17.11 -4.11 -14.58
N ILE A 428 -16.50 -3.16 -13.86
CA ILE A 428 -17.13 -1.90 -13.49
C ILE A 428 -17.42 -1.04 -14.73
N ASP A 429 -16.49 -0.95 -15.68
CA ASP A 429 -16.70 -0.23 -16.94
C ASP A 429 -17.86 -0.85 -17.76
N LEU A 430 -17.96 -2.18 -17.77
CA LEU A 430 -19.07 -2.90 -18.40
C LEU A 430 -20.39 -2.73 -17.65
N CYS A 431 -20.35 -2.61 -16.32
CA CYS A 431 -21.53 -2.31 -15.50
C CYS A 431 -22.12 -0.94 -15.86
N PHE A 432 -21.25 0.07 -15.99
CA PHE A 432 -21.67 1.38 -16.48
C PHE A 432 -22.32 1.28 -17.86
N GLN A 433 -21.71 0.53 -18.78
CA GLN A 433 -22.25 0.34 -20.12
C GLN A 433 -23.63 -0.37 -20.10
N ASP A 434 -23.81 -1.40 -19.26
CA ASP A 434 -25.09 -2.11 -19.12
C ASP A 434 -26.19 -1.18 -18.58
N LEU A 435 -25.86 -0.31 -17.61
CA LEU A 435 -26.79 0.71 -17.11
C LEU A 435 -27.15 1.75 -18.19
N ASN A 436 -26.14 2.22 -18.94
CA ASN A 436 -26.34 3.16 -20.03
C ASN A 436 -27.26 2.59 -21.11
N ILE A 437 -27.10 1.31 -21.46
CA ILE A 437 -27.95 0.63 -22.44
C ILE A 437 -29.37 0.46 -21.91
N GLN A 438 -29.56 0.19 -20.62
CA GLN A 438 -30.90 0.06 -20.03
C GLN A 438 -31.69 1.37 -20.09
N GLU A 439 -31.03 2.51 -19.87
CA GLU A 439 -31.69 3.82 -19.86
C GLU A 439 -31.76 4.47 -21.25
N CYS A 440 -30.62 4.55 -21.96
CA CYS A 440 -30.52 5.25 -23.24
C CYS A 440 -30.70 4.35 -24.47
N LYS A 441 -30.81 3.02 -24.30
CA LYS A 441 -31.04 2.02 -25.38
C LYS A 441 -29.96 1.94 -26.46
N CYS A 442 -28.83 2.63 -26.27
CA CYS A 442 -27.68 2.64 -27.15
C CYS A 442 -26.40 2.47 -26.31
N TYR A 443 -25.32 2.04 -26.96
CA TYR A 443 -24.04 1.88 -26.29
C TYR A 443 -23.14 3.09 -26.56
N PHE A 444 -22.39 3.52 -25.55
CA PHE A 444 -21.46 4.64 -25.66
C PHE A 444 -20.08 4.15 -26.11
N GLY A 445 -19.56 4.71 -27.21
CA GLY A 445 -18.31 4.24 -27.84
C GLY A 445 -17.03 4.45 -27.02
N GLY A 446 -17.08 5.26 -25.96
CA GLY A 446 -15.95 5.49 -25.05
C GLY A 446 -15.76 4.41 -23.98
N TYR A 447 -16.64 3.41 -23.90
CA TYR A 447 -16.57 2.33 -22.92
C TYR A 447 -16.60 0.97 -23.62
N PRO A 448 -15.98 -0.07 -23.03
CA PRO A 448 -16.02 -1.41 -23.60
C PRO A 448 -17.46 -1.90 -23.69
N PHE A 449 -17.80 -2.54 -24.81
CA PHE A 449 -19.12 -3.11 -25.04
C PHE A 449 -18.98 -4.60 -25.39
N ILE A 450 -19.69 -5.43 -24.63
CA ILE A 450 -19.82 -6.86 -24.88
C ILE A 450 -21.31 -7.14 -25.00
N GLY A 451 -21.86 -7.09 -26.21
CA GLY A 451 -23.27 -7.33 -26.44
C GLY A 451 -23.57 -7.84 -27.85
N SER A 452 -24.86 -8.04 -28.13
CA SER A 452 -25.35 -8.50 -29.43
C SER A 452 -25.33 -7.38 -30.47
N GLU A 453 -25.17 -7.76 -31.75
CA GLU A 453 -25.17 -6.85 -32.91
C GLU A 453 -26.48 -6.04 -33.07
N SER A 454 -27.50 -6.32 -32.26
CA SER A 454 -28.80 -5.63 -32.26
C SER A 454 -28.79 -4.25 -31.60
N ILE A 455 -27.73 -3.88 -30.86
CA ILE A 455 -27.65 -2.60 -30.14
C ILE A 455 -26.66 -1.69 -30.89
N SER A 456 -27.11 -0.51 -31.29
CA SER A 456 -26.30 0.46 -32.04
C SER A 456 -25.55 1.43 -31.14
N LEU A 457 -24.50 2.03 -31.70
CA LEU A 457 -23.77 3.15 -31.10
C LEU A 457 -24.74 4.34 -30.93
N CYS A 458 -24.65 5.06 -29.82
CA CYS A 458 -25.40 6.31 -29.63
C CYS A 458 -24.97 7.35 -30.69
N GLN A 459 -25.91 7.79 -31.53
CA GLN A 459 -25.62 8.69 -32.67
C GLN A 459 -26.44 9.97 -32.63
N SER A 460 -27.69 9.92 -32.16
CA SER A 460 -28.57 11.09 -32.12
C SER A 460 -28.24 12.04 -30.97
N ASP A 461 -28.44 13.35 -31.17
CA ASP A 461 -28.25 14.39 -30.15
C ASP A 461 -28.97 14.08 -28.82
N SER A 462 -30.15 13.47 -28.89
CA SER A 462 -30.91 13.04 -27.71
C SER A 462 -30.25 11.88 -26.97
N GLU A 463 -29.70 10.90 -27.71
CA GLU A 463 -28.99 9.77 -27.11
C GLU A 463 -27.71 10.23 -26.43
N ILE A 464 -26.96 11.14 -27.06
CA ILE A 464 -25.70 11.65 -26.49
C ILE A 464 -25.97 12.41 -25.20
N ARG A 465 -26.95 13.32 -25.17
CA ARG A 465 -27.32 14.03 -23.94
C ARG A 465 -27.80 13.09 -22.84
N CYS A 466 -28.50 12.01 -23.21
CA CYS A 466 -28.86 10.95 -22.26
C CYS A 466 -27.60 10.30 -21.67
N THR A 467 -26.65 9.90 -22.51
CA THR A 467 -25.39 9.30 -22.04
C THR A 467 -24.56 10.26 -21.19
N GLU A 468 -24.47 11.54 -21.54
CA GLU A 468 -23.76 12.56 -20.75
C GLU A 468 -24.38 12.75 -19.37
N SER A 469 -25.71 12.88 -19.28
CA SER A 469 -26.41 12.95 -18.00
C SER A 469 -26.19 11.69 -17.15
N ASN A 470 -26.14 10.52 -17.78
CA ASN A 470 -25.90 9.26 -17.09
C ASN A 470 -24.47 9.12 -16.58
N ILE A 471 -23.49 9.61 -17.34
CA ILE A 471 -22.09 9.71 -16.90
C ILE A 471 -21.99 10.60 -15.65
N GLU A 472 -22.60 11.78 -15.67
CA GLU A 472 -22.58 12.70 -14.53
C GLU A 472 -23.23 12.06 -13.28
N ASN A 473 -24.39 11.43 -13.45
CA ASN A 473 -25.07 10.73 -12.35
C ASN A 473 -24.23 9.56 -11.81
N TYR A 474 -23.58 8.79 -12.68
CA TYR A 474 -22.73 7.67 -12.28
C TYR A 474 -21.51 8.12 -11.46
N PHE A 475 -20.88 9.24 -11.83
CA PHE A 475 -19.71 9.76 -11.11
C PHE A 475 -20.07 10.53 -9.83
N THR A 476 -21.29 11.07 -9.74
CA THR A 476 -21.74 11.82 -8.56
C THR A 476 -22.40 10.93 -7.49
N ASP A 477 -23.12 9.88 -7.89
CA ASP A 477 -23.77 8.97 -6.95
C ASP A 477 -22.91 7.73 -6.63
N SER A 478 -22.15 7.84 -5.55
CA SER A 478 -21.35 6.72 -5.01
C SER A 478 -22.17 5.47 -4.66
N ASN A 479 -23.51 5.56 -4.50
CA ASN A 479 -24.35 4.40 -4.23
C ASN A 479 -24.46 3.47 -5.44
N ILE A 480 -24.43 3.99 -6.66
CA ILE A 480 -24.54 3.16 -7.87
C ILE A 480 -23.34 2.22 -7.95
N ILE A 481 -22.13 2.77 -7.76
CA ILE A 481 -20.90 1.98 -7.78
C ILE A 481 -20.90 0.96 -6.64
N ASN A 482 -21.16 1.41 -5.40
CA ASN A 482 -21.04 0.55 -4.22
C ASN A 482 -22.15 -0.51 -4.10
N ASN A 483 -23.39 -0.16 -4.43
CA ASN A 483 -24.54 -1.04 -4.20
C ASN A 483 -24.97 -1.84 -5.43
N VAL A 484 -24.61 -1.41 -6.64
CA VAL A 484 -24.99 -2.08 -7.89
C VAL A 484 -23.76 -2.75 -8.52
N CYS A 485 -22.74 -1.98 -8.93
CA CYS A 485 -21.62 -2.53 -9.71
C CYS A 485 -20.68 -3.42 -8.89
N LEU A 486 -20.27 -3.01 -7.68
CA LEU A 486 -19.36 -3.82 -6.85
C LEU A 486 -19.98 -5.16 -6.41
N LYS A 487 -21.32 -5.26 -6.33
CA LYS A 487 -21.98 -6.54 -6.06
C LYS A 487 -21.95 -7.50 -7.26
N GLN A 488 -21.85 -6.96 -8.47
CA GLN A 488 -21.75 -7.75 -9.69
C GLN A 488 -20.29 -8.06 -10.06
N CYS A 489 -19.34 -7.28 -9.53
CA CYS A 489 -17.93 -7.31 -9.90
C CYS A 489 -17.04 -7.70 -8.70
N PRO A 490 -16.81 -9.00 -8.45
CA PRO A 490 -15.93 -9.46 -7.38
C PRO A 490 -14.49 -8.96 -7.55
N LEU A 491 -13.83 -8.59 -6.45
CA LEU A 491 -12.43 -8.19 -6.44
C LEU A 491 -11.49 -9.42 -6.46
N GLU A 492 -10.49 -9.37 -7.33
CA GLU A 492 -9.53 -10.45 -7.55
C GLU A 492 -8.55 -10.58 -6.38
N CYS A 493 -8.39 -11.80 -5.85
CA CYS A 493 -7.33 -12.09 -4.88
C CYS A 493 -5.97 -12.35 -5.55
N ASN A 494 -5.99 -12.81 -6.81
CA ASN A 494 -4.79 -13.13 -7.58
C ASN A 494 -4.57 -12.07 -8.65
N GLY A 495 -3.34 -11.59 -8.79
CA GLY A 495 -2.99 -10.58 -9.78
C GLY A 495 -1.54 -10.65 -10.20
N MET A 496 -1.28 -10.15 -11.41
CA MET A 496 0.07 -9.99 -11.95
C MET A 496 0.25 -8.54 -12.35
N LYS A 497 1.40 -7.97 -12.03
CA LYS A 497 1.80 -6.65 -12.52
C LYS A 497 3.27 -6.65 -12.94
N PHE A 498 3.60 -5.70 -13.81
CA PHE A 498 4.97 -5.43 -14.23
C PHE A 498 5.52 -4.26 -13.42
N SER A 499 6.57 -4.51 -12.64
CA SER A 499 7.42 -3.46 -12.11
C SER A 499 8.29 -2.90 -13.25
N LYS A 500 8.46 -1.58 -13.28
CA LYS A 500 9.09 -0.85 -14.37
C LYS A 500 10.23 0.00 -13.82
N PHE A 501 11.43 -0.19 -14.34
CA PHE A 501 12.59 0.65 -14.07
C PHE A 501 12.86 1.53 -15.29
N TYR A 502 12.97 2.84 -15.08
CA TYR A 502 13.09 3.83 -16.15
C TYR A 502 14.52 4.36 -16.24
N SER A 503 15.03 4.46 -17.46
CA SER A 503 16.27 5.18 -17.78
C SER A 503 16.08 5.96 -19.07
N PHE A 504 16.74 7.12 -19.17
CA PHE A 504 16.50 8.08 -20.25
C PHE A 504 17.83 8.56 -20.84
N ASN A 505 17.94 8.55 -22.16
CA ASN A 505 19.05 9.14 -22.91
C ASN A 505 18.55 10.18 -23.91
N GLU A 506 19.45 11.03 -24.39
CA GLU A 506 19.16 11.88 -25.54
C GLU A 506 19.12 11.03 -26.81
N PHE A 507 17.99 11.02 -27.52
CA PHE A 507 17.84 10.23 -28.74
C PHE A 507 18.50 10.89 -29.95
N ILE A 508 18.37 12.22 -30.08
CA ILE A 508 18.78 12.97 -31.28
C ILE A 508 19.97 13.89 -30.96
N ASN A 509 21.16 13.42 -31.32
CA ASN A 509 22.42 14.16 -31.24
C ASN A 509 22.85 14.68 -32.62
N GLU A 510 23.86 15.58 -32.67
CA GLU A 510 24.29 16.20 -33.94
C GLU A 510 24.77 15.19 -34.98
N GLN A 511 25.50 14.15 -34.56
CA GLN A 511 25.99 13.09 -35.45
C GLN A 511 24.85 12.19 -35.95
N ASN A 512 23.99 11.70 -35.04
CA ASN A 512 22.90 10.79 -35.41
C ASN A 512 21.79 11.45 -36.25
N ASN A 513 21.68 12.78 -36.23
CA ASN A 513 20.62 13.50 -36.95
C ASN A 513 20.76 13.40 -38.48
N GLU A 514 21.98 13.37 -39.00
CA GLU A 514 22.24 13.19 -40.44
C GLU A 514 21.93 11.75 -40.86
N ASP A 515 22.43 10.76 -40.11
CA ASP A 515 22.18 9.34 -40.37
C ASP A 515 20.69 8.97 -40.29
N LEU A 516 19.94 9.53 -39.33
CA LEU A 516 18.50 9.27 -39.18
C LEU A 516 17.68 9.88 -40.33
N ASN A 517 18.08 11.05 -40.85
CA ASN A 517 17.41 11.67 -41.99
C ASN A 517 17.58 10.83 -43.26
N ASP A 518 18.79 10.31 -43.48
CA ASP A 518 19.11 9.45 -44.60
C ASP A 518 18.46 8.05 -44.48
N PHE A 519 18.42 7.48 -43.27
CA PHE A 519 17.85 6.14 -43.04
C PHE A 519 16.32 6.11 -43.16
N PHE A 520 15.63 7.17 -42.74
CA PHE A 520 14.17 7.23 -42.74
C PHE A 520 13.57 8.11 -43.86
N ASN A 521 14.39 8.63 -44.78
CA ASN A 521 13.98 9.54 -45.87
C ASN A 521 13.21 10.78 -45.37
N PHE A 522 13.58 11.32 -44.20
CA PHE A 522 12.98 12.55 -43.70
C PHE A 522 13.60 13.75 -44.43
N THR A 523 13.02 14.10 -45.58
CA THR A 523 13.52 15.22 -46.40
C THR A 523 13.23 16.55 -45.71
N GLY A 524 14.27 17.22 -45.22
CA GLY A 524 14.23 18.64 -44.82
C GLY A 524 13.74 18.95 -43.40
N THR A 525 13.64 17.98 -42.49
CA THR A 525 13.27 18.25 -41.09
C THR A 525 14.45 18.79 -40.27
N ASN A 526 14.25 19.95 -39.64
CA ASN A 526 15.26 20.60 -38.83
C ASN A 526 15.43 19.85 -37.48
N ARG A 527 16.65 19.79 -36.89
CA ARG A 527 16.93 19.04 -35.63
C ARG A 527 15.93 19.37 -34.50
N ARG A 528 15.52 20.63 -34.38
CA ARG A 528 14.53 21.09 -33.40
C ARG A 528 13.15 20.46 -33.60
N GLN A 529 12.76 20.22 -34.85
CA GLN A 529 11.49 19.61 -35.19
C GLN A 529 11.55 18.11 -34.93
N MET A 530 12.64 17.44 -35.29
CA MET A 530 12.80 16.01 -34.97
C MET A 530 12.78 15.73 -33.46
N LYS A 531 13.40 16.60 -32.65
CA LYS A 531 13.32 16.51 -31.18
C LYS A 531 11.92 16.70 -30.61
N LYS A 532 11.01 17.34 -31.34
CA LYS A 532 9.60 17.52 -30.94
C LYS A 532 8.71 16.37 -31.42
N ASP A 533 9.06 15.77 -32.54
CA ASP A 533 8.17 14.85 -33.24
C ASP A 533 8.49 13.38 -32.96
N PHE A 534 9.75 13.02 -32.70
CA PHE A 534 10.16 11.63 -32.56
C PHE A 534 10.57 11.25 -31.14
N ALA A 535 10.27 10.01 -30.74
CA ALA A 535 10.78 9.42 -29.51
C ALA A 535 11.28 7.98 -29.76
N SER A 536 12.22 7.52 -28.96
CA SER A 536 12.66 6.12 -28.96
C SER A 536 12.21 5.42 -27.68
N LEU A 537 11.73 4.19 -27.82
CA LEU A 537 11.19 3.38 -26.73
C LEU A 537 11.80 1.98 -26.79
N ASN A 538 12.48 1.59 -25.73
CA ASN A 538 13.09 0.27 -25.57
C ASN A 538 12.47 -0.43 -24.36
N ILE A 539 11.84 -1.59 -24.55
CA ILE A 539 11.22 -2.38 -23.47
C ILE A 539 11.85 -3.77 -23.44
N TYR A 540 12.41 -4.16 -22.29
CA TYR A 540 13.03 -5.48 -22.10
C TYR A 540 12.85 -5.98 -20.67
N TYR A 541 13.07 -7.27 -20.44
CA TYR A 541 13.17 -7.80 -19.07
C TYR A 541 14.58 -7.59 -18.54
N GLU A 542 14.70 -7.01 -17.34
CA GLU A 542 15.98 -6.85 -16.67
C GLU A 542 16.52 -8.20 -16.20
N THR A 543 15.64 -8.99 -15.56
CA THR A 543 15.90 -10.37 -15.16
C THR A 543 14.69 -11.24 -15.47
N LEU A 544 14.88 -12.56 -15.64
CA LEU A 544 13.77 -13.52 -15.74
C LEU A 544 13.22 -13.93 -14.37
N ASN A 545 13.79 -13.38 -13.29
CA ASN A 545 13.26 -13.57 -11.95
C ASN A 545 11.91 -12.88 -11.83
N TYR A 546 11.01 -13.48 -11.04
CA TYR A 546 9.76 -12.86 -10.66
C TYR A 546 9.59 -12.91 -9.15
N GLU A 547 8.94 -11.88 -8.62
CA GLU A 547 8.57 -11.79 -7.22
C GLU A 547 7.17 -12.36 -7.03
N GLU A 548 7.04 -13.35 -6.14
CA GLU A 548 5.76 -13.91 -5.74
C GLU A 548 5.45 -13.48 -4.31
N ILE A 549 4.37 -12.72 -4.15
CA ILE A 549 3.85 -12.25 -2.86
C ILE A 549 2.61 -13.07 -2.53
N THR A 550 2.73 -13.98 -1.57
CA THR A 550 1.63 -14.86 -1.14
C THR A 550 1.25 -14.55 0.30
N GLU A 551 -0.03 -14.34 0.57
CA GLU A 551 -0.55 -14.24 1.94
C GLU A 551 -0.86 -15.62 2.50
N LYS A 552 -0.35 -15.86 3.70
CA LYS A 552 -0.69 -17.03 4.50
C LYS A 552 -1.34 -16.63 5.81
N GLU A 553 -2.25 -17.48 6.26
CA GLU A 553 -2.86 -17.37 7.57
C GLU A 553 -1.74 -17.51 8.62
N SER A 554 -1.66 -16.56 9.57
CA SER A 554 -0.63 -16.62 10.63
C SER A 554 -0.87 -17.76 11.62
N ILE A 555 -2.14 -18.14 11.80
CA ILE A 555 -2.60 -19.22 12.68
C ILE A 555 -3.62 -20.01 11.89
N GLU A 556 -3.34 -21.30 11.66
CA GLU A 556 -4.32 -22.19 11.05
C GLU A 556 -5.35 -22.66 12.10
N PHE A 557 -6.48 -23.21 11.65
CA PHE A 557 -7.50 -23.76 12.56
C PHE A 557 -6.94 -24.84 13.51
N VAL A 558 -5.98 -25.64 13.02
CA VAL A 558 -5.30 -26.66 13.82
C VAL A 558 -4.44 -26.03 14.91
N ASP A 559 -3.75 -24.93 14.61
CA ASP A 559 -2.96 -24.18 15.59
C ASP A 559 -3.86 -23.55 16.66
N LEU A 560 -5.03 -23.03 16.25
CA LEU A 560 -6.03 -22.51 17.18
C LEU A 560 -6.52 -23.61 18.14
N LEU A 561 -6.92 -24.77 17.62
CA LEU A 561 -7.34 -25.90 18.44
C LEU A 561 -6.23 -26.40 19.37
N SER A 562 -5.00 -26.46 18.87
CA SER A 562 -3.82 -26.82 19.63
C SER A 562 -3.57 -25.84 20.77
N ASN A 563 -3.69 -24.53 20.51
CA ASN A 563 -3.54 -23.49 21.53
C ASN A 563 -4.65 -23.54 22.58
N ILE A 564 -5.91 -23.73 22.18
CA ILE A 564 -7.05 -23.89 23.10
C ILE A 564 -6.84 -25.13 23.98
N GLY A 565 -6.52 -26.27 23.36
CA GLY A 565 -6.24 -27.52 24.07
C GLY A 565 -5.05 -27.39 25.02
N GLY A 566 -3.98 -26.71 24.59
CA GLY A 566 -2.81 -26.43 25.41
C GLY A 566 -3.12 -25.56 26.62
N ILE A 567 -3.92 -24.51 26.46
CA ILE A 567 -4.36 -23.63 27.57
C ILE A 567 -5.30 -24.39 28.52
N ALA A 568 -6.29 -25.12 28.01
CA ALA A 568 -7.23 -25.90 28.82
C ALA A 568 -6.52 -27.01 29.61
N GLY A 569 -5.60 -27.73 28.96
CA GLY A 569 -4.77 -28.75 29.60
C GLY A 569 -3.83 -28.15 30.65
N LEU A 570 -3.22 -26.99 30.38
CA LEU A 570 -2.30 -26.34 31.32
C LEU A 570 -2.98 -25.77 32.56
N PHE A 571 -4.13 -25.09 32.40
CA PHE A 571 -4.77 -24.37 33.51
C PHE A 571 -5.80 -25.20 34.27
N LEU A 572 -6.49 -26.12 33.58
CA LEU A 572 -7.56 -26.90 34.18
C LEU A 572 -7.24 -28.40 34.25
N GLY A 573 -6.16 -28.85 33.60
CA GLY A 573 -5.89 -30.29 33.44
C GLY A 573 -6.93 -31.00 32.58
N ILE A 574 -7.80 -30.24 31.90
CA ILE A 574 -8.93 -30.75 31.14
C ILE A 574 -8.44 -31.09 29.75
N SER A 575 -8.63 -32.35 29.38
CA SER A 575 -8.47 -32.82 28.00
C SER A 575 -9.82 -32.85 27.29
N PHE A 576 -9.81 -33.11 25.98
CA PHE A 576 -11.05 -33.38 25.26
C PHE A 576 -11.86 -34.54 25.87
N LEU A 577 -11.17 -35.59 26.36
CA LEU A 577 -11.81 -36.71 27.04
C LEU A 577 -12.47 -36.30 28.36
N SER A 578 -11.86 -35.37 29.09
CA SER A 578 -12.44 -34.83 30.33
C SER A 578 -13.75 -34.06 30.07
N LEU A 579 -13.87 -33.39 28.92
CA LEU A 579 -15.14 -32.76 28.48
C LEU A 579 -16.22 -33.79 28.14
N VAL A 580 -15.84 -34.87 27.46
CA VAL A 580 -16.77 -35.98 27.16
C VAL A 580 -17.27 -36.64 28.46
N GLU A 581 -16.39 -36.83 29.44
CA GLU A 581 -16.74 -37.38 30.75
C GLU A 581 -17.74 -36.50 31.52
N ILE A 582 -17.57 -35.17 31.48
CA ILE A 582 -18.54 -34.23 32.08
C ILE A 582 -19.90 -34.33 31.39
N ILE A 583 -19.93 -34.48 30.06
CA ILE A 583 -21.18 -34.64 29.30
C ILE A 583 -21.85 -35.97 29.65
N GLU A 584 -21.09 -37.06 29.76
CA GLU A 584 -21.60 -38.37 30.17
C GLU A 584 -22.19 -38.33 31.58
N ILE A 585 -21.50 -37.72 32.55
CA ILE A 585 -22.01 -37.51 33.90
C ILE A 585 -23.30 -36.67 33.87
N GLY A 586 -23.34 -35.64 33.02
CA GLY A 586 -24.56 -34.86 32.79
C GLY A 586 -25.73 -35.70 32.31
N PHE A 587 -25.51 -36.61 31.34
CA PHE A 587 -26.52 -37.56 30.87
C PHE A 587 -26.95 -38.57 31.94
N GLN A 588 -26.02 -39.04 32.79
CA GLN A 588 -26.36 -39.94 33.89
C GLN A 588 -27.21 -39.24 34.95
N ILE A 589 -26.87 -37.99 35.30
CA ILE A 589 -27.64 -37.17 36.26
C ILE A 589 -29.03 -36.86 35.73
N THR A 590 -29.17 -36.48 34.46
CA THR A 590 -30.49 -36.22 33.87
C THR A 590 -31.34 -37.50 33.83
N ASN A 591 -30.75 -38.65 33.51
CA ASN A 591 -31.45 -39.94 33.59
C ASN A 591 -31.90 -40.29 35.01
N LEU A 592 -31.10 -40.00 36.04
CA LEU A 592 -31.47 -40.19 37.44
C LEU A 592 -32.57 -39.24 37.91
N LEU A 593 -32.57 -37.98 37.45
CA LEU A 593 -33.61 -36.99 37.77
C LEU A 593 -34.93 -37.27 37.05
N ILE A 594 -34.90 -37.98 35.93
CA ILE A 594 -36.08 -38.39 35.16
C ILE A 594 -36.64 -39.75 35.64
N GLN A 595 -35.92 -40.50 36.48
CA GLN A 595 -36.50 -41.70 37.12
C GLN A 595 -37.57 -41.32 38.15
N PRO A 596 -38.81 -41.86 38.03
CA PRO A 596 -39.87 -41.58 38.99
C PRO A 596 -39.54 -42.19 40.36
N LYS A 597 -39.69 -41.40 41.44
CA LYS A 597 -39.64 -41.84 42.84
C LYS A 597 -40.69 -42.93 43.09
N ALA A 598 -40.35 -44.20 42.87
CA ALA A 598 -41.24 -45.32 43.18
C ALA A 598 -40.61 -46.47 44.00
N ASN A 599 -39.29 -46.49 44.23
CA ASN A 599 -38.64 -47.68 44.84
C ASN A 599 -37.70 -47.38 46.02
N GLN A 600 -38.09 -46.57 47.00
CA GLN A 600 -37.32 -46.38 48.25
C GLN A 600 -38.08 -46.77 49.54
N VAL A 601 -39.06 -47.68 49.48
CA VAL A 601 -39.76 -48.20 50.68
C VAL A 601 -39.85 -49.74 50.68
N LYS A 602 -38.84 -50.48 50.21
CA LYS A 602 -38.95 -51.96 50.23
C LYS A 602 -37.83 -52.80 50.85
N ASP A 603 -36.78 -52.21 51.42
CA ASP A 603 -35.70 -52.99 52.05
C ASP A 603 -35.39 -52.54 53.50
N ILE A 604 -36.42 -52.28 54.31
CA ILE A 604 -36.36 -52.39 55.78
C ILE A 604 -37.69 -53.00 56.26
N LEU A 605 -37.79 -54.32 56.18
CA LEU A 605 -38.58 -55.19 57.08
C LEU A 605 -38.07 -56.62 56.97
#